data_AF-A0A2N4YAS6-F1
#
_entry.id   AF-A0A2N4YAS6-F1
#
_cell.length_a   1.000
_cell.length_b   1.000
_cell.length_c   1.000
_cell.angle_alpha   90.00
_cell.angle_beta   90.00
_cell.angle_gamma   90.00
#
_symmetry.space_group_name_H-M   'P 1'
#
loop_
_entity.id
_entity.type
_entity.pdbx_description
1 polymer ?
#
loop_
_entity_poly.entity_id
_entity_poly.type
_entity_poly.pdbx_seq_one_letter_code
_entity_poly.pdbx_strand_id
1 'polypeptide(L)'
;MLKPTYAIPALPPPAEIETVPVLKALARASRALADLKGQAKTIPNQGILIDTLALQEAKASSEVENIVTTQDELFQADVFPDC
;
A
#
# COMPACT_ATOMS: atom_id res chain seq x y z
N MET A 1 -30.12 15.17 5.05
CA MET A 1 -29.45 13.93 4.58
C MET A 1 -28.77 14.25 3.25
N LEU A 2 -27.46 14.03 3.15
CA LEU A 2 -26.71 14.23 1.90
C LEU A 2 -27.18 13.18 0.88
N LYS A 3 -27.48 13.63 -0.35
CA LYS A 3 -27.80 12.73 -1.46
C LYS A 3 -26.51 12.43 -2.22
N PRO A 4 -26.17 11.15 -2.49
CA PRO A 4 -25.00 10.82 -3.28
C PRO A 4 -25.16 11.40 -4.69
N THR A 5 -24.19 12.20 -5.12
CA THR A 5 -24.16 12.81 -6.46
C THR A 5 -23.60 11.87 -7.52
N TYR A 6 -22.87 10.83 -7.10
CA TYR A 6 -22.24 9.85 -7.98
C TYR A 6 -22.90 8.47 -7.80
N ALA A 7 -23.38 7.90 -8.89
CA ALA A 7 -23.86 6.53 -8.93
C ALA A 7 -22.67 5.61 -9.26
N ILE A 8 -22.25 4.80 -8.28
CA ILE A 8 -21.14 3.87 -8.45
C ILE A 8 -21.57 2.76 -9.43
N PRO A 9 -20.87 2.55 -10.56
CA PRO A 9 -21.21 1.49 -11.49
C PRO A 9 -20.94 0.11 -10.86
N ALA A 10 -21.74 -0.88 -11.25
CA ALA A 10 -21.52 -2.27 -10.83
C ALA A 10 -20.22 -2.82 -11.45
N LEU A 11 -19.49 -3.63 -10.69
CA LEU A 11 -18.32 -4.35 -11.18
C LEU A 11 -18.76 -5.71 -11.81
N PRO A 12 -18.13 -6.15 -12.91
CA PRO A 12 -17.00 -5.53 -13.59
C PRO A 12 -17.42 -4.32 -14.45
N PRO A 13 -16.53 -3.32 -14.64
CA PRO A 13 -16.80 -2.24 -15.57
C PRO A 13 -16.96 -2.82 -16.99
N PRO A 14 -17.86 -2.27 -17.82
CA PRO A 14 -18.10 -2.76 -19.18
C PRO A 14 -16.95 -2.47 -20.16
N ALA A 15 -15.92 -1.75 -19.74
CA ALA A 15 -14.76 -1.41 -20.55
C ALA A 15 -13.77 -2.58 -20.62
N GLU A 16 -13.11 -2.73 -21.77
CA GLU A 16 -11.98 -3.65 -21.92
C GLU A 16 -10.79 -3.18 -21.06
N ILE A 17 -10.39 -4.00 -20.09
CA ILE A 17 -9.33 -3.66 -19.13
C ILE A 17 -7.99 -4.27 -19.52
N GLU A 18 -7.98 -5.37 -20.30
CA GLU A 18 -6.78 -6.07 -20.74
C GLU A 18 -6.16 -5.40 -21.98
N THR A 19 -5.84 -4.12 -21.84
CA THR A 19 -5.25 -3.34 -22.92
C THR A 19 -3.73 -3.54 -22.98
N VAL A 20 -3.13 -3.37 -24.16
CA VAL A 20 -1.67 -3.44 -24.34
C VAL A 20 -0.90 -2.55 -23.35
N PRO A 21 -1.30 -1.29 -23.08
CA PRO A 21 -0.65 -0.47 -22.06
C PRO A 21 -0.73 -1.06 -20.65
N VAL A 22 -1.90 -1.58 -20.26
CA VAL A 22 -2.11 -2.20 -18.93
C VAL A 22 -1.27 -3.45 -18.78
N LEU A 23 -1.28 -4.34 -19.77
CA LEU A 23 -0.49 -5.58 -19.74
C LEU A 23 1.02 -5.31 -19.72
N LYS A 24 1.50 -4.28 -20.43
CA LYS A 24 2.90 -3.84 -20.36
C LYS A 24 3.26 -3.27 -18.98
N ALA A 25 2.35 -2.55 -18.34
CA ALA A 25 2.56 -2.05 -16.97
C ALA A 25 2.56 -3.20 -15.96
N LEU A 26 1.62 -4.14 -16.08
CA LEU A 26 1.50 -5.34 -15.24
C LEU A 26 2.79 -6.16 -15.26
N ALA A 27 3.36 -6.41 -16.45
CA ALA A 27 4.61 -7.17 -16.56
C ALA A 27 5.78 -6.51 -15.80
N ARG A 28 5.89 -5.17 -15.86
CA ARG A 28 6.92 -4.43 -15.12
C ARG A 28 6.69 -4.48 -13.61
N ALA A 29 5.45 -4.25 -13.17
CA ALA A 29 5.09 -4.30 -11.76
C ALA A 29 5.32 -5.69 -11.16
N SER A 30 4.91 -6.75 -11.87
CA SER A 30 5.11 -8.13 -11.45
C SER A 30 6.59 -8.50 -11.29
N ARG A 31 7.45 -8.05 -12.21
CA ARG A 31 8.90 -8.26 -12.10
C ARG A 31 9.47 -7.58 -10.86
N ALA A 32 9.15 -6.30 -10.63
CA ALA A 32 9.63 -5.58 -9.46
C ALA A 32 9.18 -6.23 -8.14
N LEU A 33 7.93 -6.71 -8.08
CA LEU A 33 7.42 -7.44 -6.92
C LEU A 33 8.13 -8.79 -6.72
N ALA A 34 8.44 -9.50 -7.80
CA ALA A 34 9.20 -10.76 -7.73
C ALA A 34 10.64 -10.53 -7.24
N ASP A 35 11.29 -9.46 -7.71
CA ASP A 35 12.65 -9.08 -7.27
C ASP A 35 12.66 -8.73 -5.78
N LEU A 36 11.70 -7.93 -5.31
CA LEU A 36 11.54 -7.61 -3.89
C LEU A 36 11.31 -8.88 -3.06
N LYS A 37 10.40 -9.76 -3.50
CA LYS A 37 10.12 -11.05 -2.83
C LYS A 37 11.35 -11.96 -2.79
N GLY A 38 12.18 -11.92 -3.82
CA GLY A 38 13.44 -12.65 -3.89
C GLY A 38 14.48 -12.11 -2.90
N GLN A 39 14.71 -10.80 -2.90
CA GLN A 39 15.68 -10.13 -2.03
C GLN A 39 15.28 -10.16 -0.55
N ALA A 40 13.99 -10.04 -0.24
CA ALA A 40 13.51 -10.17 1.14
C ALA A 40 13.93 -11.51 1.75
N LYS A 41 14.01 -12.59 0.96
CA LYS A 41 14.45 -13.90 1.44
C LYS A 41 15.93 -13.98 1.82
N THR A 42 16.77 -13.10 1.29
CA THR A 42 18.22 -13.09 1.59
C THR A 42 18.57 -12.31 2.85
N ILE A 43 17.58 -11.66 3.49
CA ILE A 43 17.80 -10.79 4.63
C ILE A 43 17.73 -11.61 5.93
N PRO A 44 18.77 -11.55 6.80
CA PRO A 44 18.85 -12.39 8.00
C PRO A 44 17.71 -12.20 9.00
N ASN A 45 17.14 -10.99 9.07
CA ASN A 45 15.98 -10.68 9.89
C ASN A 45 14.92 -9.96 9.04
N GLN A 46 14.01 -10.74 8.47
CA GLN A 46 12.94 -10.25 7.59
C GLN A 46 11.92 -9.37 8.33
N GLY A 47 11.76 -9.57 9.65
CA GLY A 47 10.82 -8.82 10.49
C GLY A 47 11.09 -7.31 10.43
N ILE A 48 12.36 -6.92 10.53
CA ILE A 48 12.77 -5.50 10.47
C ILE A 48 12.25 -4.80 9.21
N LEU A 49 12.21 -5.51 8.07
CA LEU A 49 11.78 -4.94 6.81
C LEU A 49 10.26 -4.85 6.70
N ILE A 50 9.54 -5.84 7.22
CA ILE A 50 8.07 -5.82 7.27
C ILE A 50 7.58 -4.71 8.20
N ASP A 51 8.16 -4.62 9.40
CA ASP A 51 7.77 -3.65 10.42
C ASP A 51 8.03 -2.21 9.93
N THR A 52 9.21 -1.96 9.35
CA THR A 52 9.54 -0.62 8.84
C THR A 52 8.75 -0.22 7.60
N LEU A 53 8.47 -1.14 6.67
CA LEU A 53 7.63 -0.84 5.50
C LEU A 53 6.17 -0.60 5.89
N ALA A 54 5.62 -1.39 6.81
CA ALA A 54 4.25 -1.23 7.28
C ALA A 54 4.05 0.14 7.95
N LEU A 55 5.00 0.56 8.79
CA LEU A 55 4.98 1.88 9.43
C LEU A 55 5.10 3.02 8.41
N GLN A 56 5.95 2.88 7.39
CA GLN A 56 6.10 3.88 6.34
C GLN A 56 4.82 4.02 5.49
N GLU A 57 4.18 2.90 5.17
CA GLU A 57 2.91 2.88 4.42
C GLU A 57 1.78 3.49 5.24
N ALA A 58 1.65 3.13 6.52
CA ALA A 58 0.66 3.71 7.42
C ALA A 58 0.81 5.23 7.53
N LYS A 59 2.04 5.73 7.65
CA LYS A 59 2.33 7.17 7.63
C LYS A 59 1.88 7.83 6.33
N ALA A 60 2.31 7.30 5.18
CA ALA A 60 2.05 7.88 3.87
C ALA A 60 0.54 7.86 3.56
N SER A 61 -0.15 6.79 3.92
CA SER A 61 -1.62 6.68 3.77
C SER A 61 -2.34 7.70 4.65
N SER A 62 -1.88 7.92 5.88
CA SER A 62 -2.48 8.88 6.81
C SER A 62 -2.26 10.32 6.35
N GLU A 63 -1.10 10.63 5.79
CA GLU A 63 -0.76 11.96 5.26
C GLU A 63 -1.68 12.36 4.10
N VAL A 64 -2.06 11.42 3.22
CA VAL A 64 -3.04 11.66 2.13
C VAL A 64 -4.41 12.06 2.67
N GLU A 65 -4.78 11.61 3.87
CA GLU A 65 -6.05 11.94 4.52
C GLU A 65 -5.99 13.23 5.37
N ASN A 66 -4.87 13.97 5.32
CA ASN A 66 -4.59 15.13 6.17
C ASN A 66 -4.40 14.79 7.66
N ILE A 67 -4.07 13.54 7.97
CA ILE A 67 -3.68 13.09 9.31
C ILE A 67 -2.14 13.12 9.36
N VAL A 68 -1.59 14.22 9.89
CA VAL A 68 -0.14 14.39 10.00
C VAL A 68 0.35 13.70 11.28
N THR A 69 1.10 12.62 11.13
CA THR A 69 1.83 11.93 12.22
C THR A 69 3.32 11.86 11.90
N THR A 70 4.17 11.87 12.92
CA THR A 70 5.62 11.81 12.76
C THR A 70 6.16 10.37 12.90
N GLN A 71 7.36 10.10 12.37
CA GLN A 71 7.98 8.76 12.43
C GLN A 71 8.21 8.28 13.87
N ASP A 72 8.58 9.18 14.78
CA ASP A 72 8.81 8.84 16.19
C ASP A 72 7.51 8.46 16.93
N GLU A 73 6.40 9.12 16.60
CA GLU A 73 5.08 8.81 17.20
C GLU A 73 4.55 7.46 16.72
N LEU A 74 4.75 7.11 15.44
CA LEU A 74 4.37 5.81 14.90
C LEU A 74 5.19 4.66 15.51
N PHE A 75 6.49 4.87 15.70
CA PHE A 75 7.35 3.86 16.33
C PHE A 75 7.02 3.68 17.82
N GLN A 76 6.64 4.76 18.53
CA GLN A 76 6.17 4.70 19.92
C GLN A 76 4.82 3.99 20.06
N ALA A 77 3.88 4.23 19.15
CA ALA A 77 2.57 3.60 19.17
C ALA A 77 2.63 2.08 18.95
N ASP A 78 3.53 1.60 18.08
CA ASP A 78 3.70 0.17 17.83
C ASP A 78 4.40 -0.56 18.99
N VAL A 79 5.24 0.15 19.75
CA VAL A 79 5.93 -0.40 20.94
C VAL A 79 5.00 -0.44 22.16
N PHE A 80 3.95 0.41 22.20
CA PHE A 80 2.99 0.48 23.31
C PHE A 80 1.53 0.47 22.81
N PRO A 81 0.98 -0.69 22.42
CA PRO A 81 -0.39 -0.80 21.92
C PRO A 81 -1.49 -0.59 22.98
N ASP A 82 -1.14 -0.52 24.27
CA ASP A 82 -2.10 -0.52 25.41
C ASP A 82 -1.85 0.62 26.42
N CYS A 83 -1.82 1.88 25.98
CA CYS A 83 -1.92 3.04 26.88
C CYS A 83 -3.28 3.74 26.74
#